data_AF-A0A937TN24-F1
#
_entry.id   AF-A0A937TN24-F1
#
_cell.length_a   1.000
_cell.length_b   1.000
_cell.length_c   1.000
_cell.angle_alpha   90.00
_cell.angle_beta   90.00
_cell.angle_gamma   90.00
#
_symmetry.space_group_name_H-M   'P 1'
#
loop_
_entity.id
_entity.type
_entity.pdbx_description
1 polymer ?
#
loop_
_entity_poly.entity_id
_entity_poly.type
_entity_poly.pdbx_seq_one_letter_code
_entity_poly.pdbx_strand_id
1 'polypeptide(L)'
;MNRILKKIVKGLLSIEDIRAIILYGSFARKEATSRSDIDLFILTTEKKTEKEIEDKVIRIESETGRNIQPTIRTLKELEKTDSGLLQNIFQEGKVLYLKEPTDIPSSMLLEQKPQLIYSFQLSNLNQNEKAKFNNEFYGRKKEKYSYKGFLQEIGGQKLSSGCIMIPYEQRERIEKFFKKFKVKFEQLKVWK
;
A
#
# COMPACT_ATOMS: atom_id res chain seq x y z
N MET A 1 -10.92 -12.58 23.58
CA MET A 1 -10.27 -13.26 22.43
C MET A 1 -10.83 -14.67 22.31
N ASN A 2 -11.31 -15.04 21.12
CA ASN A 2 -11.95 -16.34 20.82
C ASN A 2 -11.04 -17.51 21.25
N ARG A 3 -11.60 -18.54 21.90
CA ARG A 3 -10.83 -19.67 22.49
C ARG A 3 -9.98 -20.40 21.44
N ILE A 4 -10.49 -20.48 20.21
CA ILE A 4 -9.79 -21.06 19.06
C ILE A 4 -8.56 -20.23 18.69
N LEU A 5 -8.70 -18.90 18.55
CA LEU A 5 -7.57 -18.01 18.22
C LEU A 5 -6.44 -18.10 19.26
N LYS A 6 -6.78 -18.22 20.56
CA LYS A 6 -5.77 -18.45 21.61
C LYS A 6 -5.01 -19.75 21.39
N LYS A 7 -5.70 -20.82 20.98
CA LYS A 7 -5.08 -22.13 20.72
C LYS A 7 -4.17 -22.08 19.49
N ILE A 8 -4.61 -21.42 18.42
CA ILE A 8 -3.81 -21.18 17.22
C ILE A 8 -2.52 -20.45 17.58
N VAL A 9 -2.63 -19.29 18.23
CA VAL A 9 -1.46 -18.49 18.63
C VAL A 9 -0.52 -19.32 19.49
N LYS A 10 -1.02 -19.97 20.56
CA LYS A 10 -0.17 -20.81 21.43
C LYS A 10 0.53 -21.94 20.66
N GLY A 11 -0.16 -22.55 19.69
CA GLY A 11 0.42 -23.59 18.84
C GLY A 11 1.55 -23.05 17.97
N LEU A 12 1.36 -21.89 17.35
CA LEU A 12 2.35 -21.27 16.48
C LEU A 12 3.53 -20.67 17.26
N LEU A 13 3.33 -20.19 18.49
CA LEU A 13 4.37 -19.60 19.32
C LEU A 13 5.50 -20.57 19.72
N SER A 14 5.37 -21.87 19.48
CA SER A 14 6.51 -22.80 19.61
C SER A 14 7.60 -22.55 18.57
N ILE A 15 7.28 -21.85 17.48
CA ILE A 15 8.19 -21.53 16.39
C ILE A 15 8.81 -20.17 16.66
N GLU A 16 10.09 -20.17 17.02
CA GLU A 16 10.80 -18.97 17.46
C GLU A 16 10.91 -17.90 16.38
N ASP A 17 10.96 -18.29 15.12
CA ASP A 17 11.16 -17.37 13.99
C ASP A 17 9.94 -16.50 13.66
N ILE A 18 8.75 -16.82 14.20
CA ILE A 18 7.55 -16.02 13.96
C ILE A 18 7.71 -14.63 14.59
N ARG A 19 7.52 -13.60 13.76
CA ARG A 19 7.57 -12.18 14.13
C ARG A 19 6.19 -11.57 14.36
N ALA A 20 5.21 -11.91 13.53
CA ALA A 20 3.86 -11.41 13.70
C ALA A 20 2.84 -12.47 13.28
N ILE A 21 1.68 -12.46 13.93
CA ILE A 21 0.50 -13.21 13.52
C ILE A 21 -0.65 -12.21 13.48
N ILE A 22 -1.25 -12.02 12.31
CA ILE A 22 -2.35 -11.08 12.08
C ILE A 22 -3.53 -11.88 11.55
N LEU A 23 -4.67 -11.77 12.23
CA LEU A 23 -5.94 -12.27 11.73
C LEU A 23 -6.52 -11.26 10.75
N TYR A 24 -6.87 -11.68 9.54
CA TYR A 24 -7.58 -10.83 8.58
C TYR A 24 -8.84 -11.54 8.06
N GLY A 25 -9.49 -10.96 7.05
CA GLY A 25 -10.65 -11.56 6.42
C GLY A 25 -11.91 -11.56 7.30
N SER A 26 -12.81 -12.52 7.03
CA SER A 26 -14.18 -12.52 7.59
C SER A 26 -14.21 -12.54 9.13
N PHE A 27 -13.26 -13.23 9.77
CA PHE A 27 -13.13 -13.25 11.23
C PHE A 27 -12.66 -11.92 11.81
N ALA A 28 -11.80 -11.19 11.09
CA ALA A 28 -11.38 -9.86 11.48
C ALA A 28 -12.54 -8.86 11.33
N ARG A 29 -13.32 -8.95 10.25
CA ARG A 29 -14.53 -8.12 10.01
C ARG A 29 -15.73 -8.43 10.89
N LYS A 30 -15.72 -9.54 11.64
CA LYS A 30 -16.88 -10.07 12.41
C LYS A 30 -18.05 -10.53 11.54
N GLU A 31 -17.77 -10.91 10.29
CA GLU A 31 -18.74 -11.45 9.32
C GLU A 31 -18.64 -12.97 9.17
N ALA A 32 -17.70 -13.60 9.89
CA ALA A 32 -17.47 -15.03 9.81
C ALA A 32 -18.69 -15.85 10.23
N THR A 33 -18.97 -16.90 9.45
CA THR A 33 -20.00 -17.90 9.72
C THR A 33 -19.36 -19.17 10.30
N SER A 34 -20.19 -20.16 10.66
CA SER A 34 -19.69 -21.46 11.12
C SER A 34 -18.84 -22.20 10.09
N ARG A 35 -18.97 -21.90 8.79
CA ARG A 35 -18.21 -22.50 7.69
C ARG A 35 -17.02 -21.66 7.21
N SER A 36 -16.82 -20.48 7.78
CA SER A 36 -15.74 -19.59 7.35
C SER A 36 -14.38 -20.14 7.78
N ASP A 37 -13.40 -19.97 6.89
CA ASP A 37 -12.00 -20.26 7.15
C ASP A 37 -11.36 -19.14 7.98
N ILE A 38 -10.30 -19.47 8.72
CA ILE A 38 -9.54 -18.51 9.53
C ILE A 38 -8.32 -18.05 8.73
N ASP A 39 -8.41 -16.85 8.16
CA ASP A 39 -7.31 -16.24 7.40
C ASP A 39 -6.26 -15.64 8.32
N LEU A 40 -5.01 -16.12 8.22
CA LEU A 40 -3.90 -15.66 9.05
C LEU A 40 -2.76 -15.17 8.17
N PHE A 41 -2.27 -13.97 8.45
CA PHE A 41 -1.01 -13.48 7.90
C PHE A 41 0.09 -13.70 8.93
N ILE A 42 1.15 -14.40 8.54
CA ILE A 42 2.26 -14.76 9.42
C ILE A 42 3.55 -14.20 8.84
N LEU A 43 4.22 -13.36 9.62
CA LEU A 43 5.51 -12.77 9.25
C LEU A 43 6.63 -13.57 9.91
N THR A 44 7.62 -13.99 9.13
CA THR A 44 8.84 -14.69 9.61
C THR A 44 10.10 -13.95 9.19
N THR A 45 11.27 -14.36 9.71
CA THR A 45 12.54 -13.86 9.17
C THR A 45 13.10 -14.76 8.08
N GLU A 46 12.96 -16.07 8.24
CA GLU A 46 13.51 -17.05 7.32
C GLU A 46 12.42 -17.77 6.53
N LYS A 47 12.68 -18.01 5.24
CA LYS A 47 11.75 -18.72 4.36
C LYS A 47 11.61 -20.21 4.73
N LYS A 48 12.68 -20.82 5.25
CA LYS A 48 12.67 -22.24 5.64
C LYS A 48 11.62 -22.57 6.72
N THR A 49 11.20 -21.58 7.49
CA THR A 49 10.21 -21.69 8.57
C THR A 49 8.79 -21.91 8.02
N GLU A 50 8.54 -21.58 6.75
CA GLU A 50 7.24 -21.73 6.09
C GLU A 50 6.67 -23.14 6.25
N LYS A 51 7.48 -24.16 5.96
CA LYS A 51 7.07 -25.56 6.08
C LYS A 51 6.72 -25.98 7.52
N GLU A 52 7.48 -25.50 8.49
CA GLU A 52 7.22 -25.79 9.91
C GLU A 52 5.90 -25.19 10.37
N ILE A 53 5.58 -23.98 9.89
CA ILE A 53 4.30 -23.32 10.15
C ILE A 53 3.15 -24.10 9.52
N GLU A 54 3.27 -24.49 8.24
CA GLU A 54 2.27 -25.30 7.54
C GLU A 54 1.98 -26.62 8.28
N ASP A 55 3.02 -27.37 8.65
CA ASP A 55 2.89 -28.62 9.40
C ASP A 55 2.19 -28.39 10.75
N LYS A 56 2.47 -27.26 11.41
CA LYS A 56 1.82 -26.90 12.68
C LYS A 56 0.36 -26.52 12.48
N VAL A 57 0.04 -25.78 11.43
CA VAL A 57 -1.32 -25.39 11.07
C VAL A 57 -2.17 -26.63 10.85
N ILE A 58 -1.72 -27.59 10.03
CA ILE A 58 -2.44 -28.84 9.75
C ILE A 58 -2.81 -29.59 11.04
N ARG A 59 -1.89 -29.63 12.01
CA ARG A 59 -2.16 -30.24 13.34
C ARG A 59 -3.23 -29.47 14.11
N ILE A 60 -3.15 -28.14 14.12
CA ILE A 60 -4.13 -27.29 14.81
C ILE A 60 -5.51 -27.41 14.16
N GLU A 61 -5.60 -27.47 12.83
CA GLU A 61 -6.85 -27.70 12.10
C GLU A 61 -7.48 -29.03 12.52
N SER A 62 -6.67 -30.10 12.54
CA SER A 62 -7.09 -31.44 12.97
C SER A 62 -7.63 -31.45 14.41
N GLU A 63 -7.02 -30.70 15.31
CA GLU A 63 -7.45 -30.62 16.70
C GLU A 63 -8.63 -29.67 16.96
N THR A 64 -8.91 -28.74 16.05
CA THR A 64 -9.95 -27.70 16.24
C THR A 64 -11.17 -27.88 15.35
N GLY A 65 -11.07 -28.70 14.30
CA GLY A 65 -12.10 -28.86 13.29
C GLY A 65 -12.35 -27.57 12.48
N ARG A 66 -11.37 -26.66 12.43
CA ARG A 66 -11.46 -25.39 11.71
C ARG A 66 -10.39 -25.36 10.63
N ASN A 67 -10.77 -24.91 9.44
CA ASN A 67 -9.85 -24.62 8.37
C ASN A 67 -9.15 -23.28 8.65
N ILE A 68 -7.83 -23.27 8.48
CA ILE A 68 -6.94 -22.14 8.69
C ILE A 68 -6.19 -21.93 7.38
N GLN A 69 -6.25 -20.73 6.84
CA GLN A 69 -5.50 -20.34 5.64
C GLN A 69 -4.33 -19.44 6.02
N PRO A 70 -3.11 -19.99 6.19
CA PRO A 70 -1.93 -19.19 6.50
C PRO A 70 -1.32 -18.59 5.23
N THR A 71 -1.24 -17.26 5.17
CA THR A 71 -0.35 -16.55 4.25
C THR A 71 0.95 -16.21 4.97
N ILE A 72 2.03 -16.91 4.60
CA ILE A 72 3.33 -16.76 5.24
C ILE A 72 4.24 -15.91 4.37
N ARG A 73 4.89 -14.91 4.95
CA ARG A 73 5.85 -14.04 4.24
C ARG A 73 7.05 -13.74 5.11
N THR A 74 8.21 -13.62 4.49
CA THR A 74 9.37 -12.95 5.09
C THR A 74 9.27 -11.43 4.94
N LEU A 75 10.05 -10.68 5.73
CA LEU A 75 10.19 -9.22 5.56
C LEU A 75 10.57 -8.82 4.12
N LYS A 76 11.42 -9.62 3.46
CA LYS A 76 11.85 -9.38 2.07
C LYS A 76 10.74 -9.64 1.04
N GLU A 77 9.83 -10.57 1.33
CA GLU A 77 8.72 -10.90 0.44
C GLU A 77 7.52 -9.97 0.66
N LEU A 78 7.44 -9.31 1.81
CA LEU A 78 6.42 -8.31 2.11
C LEU A 78 6.41 -7.20 1.05
N GLU A 79 7.58 -6.70 0.64
CA GLU A 79 7.73 -5.68 -0.42
C GLU A 79 7.18 -6.10 -1.79
N LYS A 80 7.10 -7.41 -2.03
CA LYS A 80 6.66 -8.00 -3.32
C LYS A 80 5.25 -8.57 -3.24
N THR A 81 4.60 -8.48 -2.09
CA THR A 81 3.27 -9.03 -1.88
C THR A 81 2.23 -8.17 -2.58
N ASP A 82 1.16 -8.80 -3.04
CA ASP A 82 0.04 -8.12 -3.69
C ASP A 82 -0.52 -7.00 -2.80
N SER A 83 -0.67 -5.82 -3.39
CA SER A 83 -1.15 -4.64 -2.69
C SER A 83 -2.59 -4.79 -2.19
N GLY A 84 -3.45 -5.48 -2.94
CA GLY A 84 -4.82 -5.75 -2.49
C GLY A 84 -4.84 -6.56 -1.20
N LEU A 85 -4.01 -7.60 -1.12
CA LEU A 85 -3.87 -8.40 0.09
C LEU A 85 -3.32 -7.59 1.26
N LEU A 86 -2.24 -6.83 1.06
CA LEU A 86 -1.65 -6.00 2.11
C LEU A 86 -2.62 -4.94 2.60
N GLN A 87 -3.32 -4.25 1.70
CA GLN A 87 -4.37 -3.31 2.06
C GLN A 87 -5.45 -3.95 2.95
N ASN A 88 -5.93 -5.15 2.61
CA ASN A 88 -6.91 -5.87 3.43
C ASN A 88 -6.36 -6.22 4.82
N ILE A 89 -5.13 -6.73 4.89
CA ILE A 89 -4.47 -7.06 6.15
C ILE A 89 -4.30 -5.81 7.02
N PHE A 90 -3.94 -4.67 6.43
CA PHE A 90 -3.70 -3.44 7.20
C PHE A 90 -4.97 -2.68 7.58
N GLN A 91 -6.02 -2.71 6.74
CA GLN A 91 -7.28 -2.05 7.05
C GLN A 91 -8.11 -2.80 8.09
N GLU A 92 -8.14 -4.12 8.00
CA GLU A 92 -9.08 -4.95 8.79
C GLU A 92 -8.37 -5.82 9.83
N GLY A 93 -7.06 -6.02 9.68
CA GLY A 93 -6.31 -7.01 10.43
C GLY A 93 -6.27 -6.75 11.92
N LYS A 94 -6.36 -7.83 12.69
CA LYS A 94 -6.19 -7.84 14.14
C LYS A 94 -4.90 -8.55 14.49
N VAL A 95 -3.96 -7.81 15.05
CA VAL A 95 -2.71 -8.38 15.55
C VAL A 95 -3.03 -9.36 16.69
N LEU A 96 -2.71 -10.63 16.49
CA LEU A 96 -2.84 -11.69 17.48
C LEU A 96 -1.55 -11.91 18.27
N TYR A 97 -0.40 -11.67 17.62
CA TYR A 97 0.93 -11.77 18.21
C TYR A 97 1.92 -10.86 17.50
N LEU A 98 2.86 -10.32 18.27
CA LEU A 98 4.02 -9.56 17.79
C LEU A 98 5.22 -9.89 18.67
N LYS A 99 6.28 -10.43 18.05
CA LYS A 99 7.57 -10.73 18.69
C LYS A 99 8.41 -9.47 18.65
N GLU A 100 8.31 -8.68 19.72
CA GLU A 100 9.00 -7.39 19.92
C GLU A 100 8.50 -6.26 19.00
N PRO A 101 8.74 -4.97 19.34
CA PRO A 101 8.52 -3.87 18.41
C PRO A 101 9.35 -4.12 17.16
N THR A 102 8.71 -4.54 16.08
CA THR A 102 9.37 -4.83 14.82
C THR A 102 9.42 -3.53 14.02
N ASP A 103 10.58 -3.19 13.45
CA ASP A 103 10.74 -2.05 12.54
C ASP A 103 10.04 -2.34 11.21
N ILE A 104 8.70 -2.36 11.24
CA ILE A 104 7.89 -2.37 10.02
C ILE A 104 7.76 -0.90 9.60
N PRO A 105 8.28 -0.50 8.43
CA PRO A 105 8.09 0.86 7.93
C PRO A 105 6.60 1.21 7.96
N SER A 106 6.23 2.31 8.61
CA SER A 106 4.82 2.73 8.71
C SER A 106 4.17 2.99 7.36
N SER A 107 4.97 3.25 6.32
CA SER A 107 4.52 3.31 4.92
C SER A 107 4.04 1.97 4.38
N MET A 108 4.62 0.85 4.81
CA MET A 108 4.11 -0.49 4.48
C MET A 108 2.76 -0.73 5.12
N LEU A 109 2.57 -0.32 6.39
CA LEU A 109 1.33 -0.49 7.14
C LEU A 109 0.12 0.23 6.52
N LEU A 110 0.32 1.17 5.61
CA LEU A 110 -0.79 1.95 5.06
C LEU A 110 -0.98 1.70 3.58
N GLU A 111 0.03 1.19 2.86
CA GLU A 111 0.17 1.13 1.39
C GLU A 111 -0.21 2.40 0.61
N GLN A 112 -0.67 3.42 1.32
CA GLN A 112 -1.00 4.69 0.77
C GLN A 112 0.32 5.34 0.41
N LYS A 113 0.51 5.51 -0.89
CA LYS A 113 1.65 6.26 -1.39
C LYS A 113 1.30 7.72 -1.21
N PRO A 114 2.11 8.50 -0.48
CA PRO A 114 1.84 9.92 -0.36
C PRO A 114 1.79 10.52 -1.77
N GLN A 115 0.69 11.19 -2.07
CA GLN A 115 0.51 11.98 -3.28
C GLN A 115 0.45 13.46 -2.90
N LEU A 116 0.73 14.31 -3.87
CA LEU A 116 0.54 15.74 -3.77
C LEU A 116 -0.50 16.16 -4.78
N ILE A 117 -1.55 16.82 -4.30
CA ILE A 117 -2.47 17.56 -5.15
C ILE A 117 -1.95 18.99 -5.22
N TYR A 118 -1.72 19.47 -6.44
CA TYR A 118 -1.39 20.88 -6.67
C TYR A 118 -2.57 21.58 -7.32
N SER A 119 -2.99 22.69 -6.71
CA SER A 119 -3.88 23.66 -7.35
C SER A 119 -3.03 24.86 -7.77
N PHE A 120 -3.11 25.26 -9.04
CA PHE A 120 -2.28 26.32 -9.57
C PHE A 120 -3.03 27.23 -10.53
N GLN A 121 -2.56 28.48 -10.59
CA GLN A 121 -3.15 29.51 -11.43
C GLN A 121 -2.13 30.01 -12.44
N LEU A 122 -2.54 30.06 -13.70
CA LEU A 122 -1.76 30.65 -14.79
C LEU A 122 -2.15 32.11 -15.05
N SER A 123 -2.95 32.73 -14.18
CA SER A 123 -3.51 34.08 -14.36
C SER A 123 -2.44 35.15 -14.56
N ASN A 124 -1.27 34.97 -13.95
CA ASN A 124 -0.11 35.86 -14.04
C ASN A 124 0.73 35.68 -15.32
N LEU A 125 0.41 34.69 -16.16
CA LEU A 125 1.10 34.44 -17.42
C LEU A 125 0.39 35.10 -18.60
N ASN A 126 1.16 35.63 -19.54
CA ASN A 126 0.62 36.12 -20.81
C ASN A 126 0.20 34.95 -21.73
N GLN A 127 -0.48 35.25 -22.84
CA GLN A 127 -1.01 34.19 -23.73
C GLN A 127 0.08 33.29 -24.32
N ASN A 128 1.24 33.85 -24.68
CA ASN A 128 2.36 33.09 -25.22
C ASN A 128 2.98 32.16 -24.17
N GLU A 129 3.13 32.64 -22.93
CA GLU A 129 3.63 31.86 -21.79
C GLU A 129 2.66 30.75 -21.39
N LYS A 130 1.34 31.03 -21.37
CA LYS A 130 0.30 30.02 -21.13
C LYS A 130 0.35 28.90 -22.17
N ALA A 131 0.47 29.27 -23.45
CA ALA A 131 0.61 28.30 -24.52
C ALA A 131 1.87 27.46 -24.34
N LYS A 132 3.03 28.08 -24.03
CA LYS A 132 4.28 27.37 -23.78
C LYS A 132 4.18 26.42 -22.58
N PHE A 133 3.63 26.88 -21.46
CA PHE A 133 3.38 26.06 -20.27
C PHE A 133 2.54 24.84 -20.61
N ASN A 134 1.37 25.03 -21.24
CA ASN A 134 0.46 23.92 -21.55
C ASN A 134 1.11 22.88 -22.47
N ASN A 135 1.88 23.34 -23.46
CA ASN A 135 2.58 22.49 -24.40
C ASN A 135 3.71 21.67 -23.74
N GLU A 136 4.50 22.28 -22.87
CA GLU A 136 5.57 21.57 -22.12
C GLU A 136 4.97 20.64 -21.05
N PHE A 137 3.91 21.08 -20.38
CA PHE A 137 3.37 20.41 -19.21
C PHE A 137 2.45 19.23 -19.54
N TYR A 138 1.48 19.45 -20.42
CA TYR A 138 0.51 18.42 -20.84
C TYR A 138 0.89 17.72 -22.14
N GLY A 139 1.89 18.24 -22.86
CA GLY A 139 2.32 17.70 -24.14
C GLY A 139 1.46 18.20 -25.30
N ARG A 140 1.64 17.59 -26.46
CA ARG A 140 0.94 17.94 -27.70
C ARG A 140 0.48 16.69 -28.43
N LYS A 141 -0.75 16.71 -28.95
CA LYS A 141 -1.21 15.76 -29.96
C LYS A 141 -1.16 16.42 -31.33
N LYS A 142 -0.45 15.80 -32.27
CA LYS A 142 -0.41 16.23 -33.68
C LYS A 142 -0.65 15.00 -34.55
N GLU A 143 -1.87 14.86 -35.08
CA GLU A 143 -2.32 13.76 -35.96
C GLU A 143 -1.76 12.38 -35.60
N LYS A 144 -0.62 11.97 -36.19
CA LYS A 144 0.06 10.67 -36.00
C LYS A 144 1.02 10.58 -34.79
N TYR A 145 1.39 11.71 -34.17
CA TYR A 145 2.38 11.77 -33.10
C TYR A 145 1.82 12.42 -31.83
N SER A 146 1.97 11.73 -30.70
CA SER A 146 1.66 12.25 -29.37
C SER A 146 2.97 12.49 -28.61
N TYR A 147 3.27 13.75 -28.33
CA TYR A 147 4.41 14.12 -27.50
C TYR A 147 3.97 14.11 -26.04
N LYS A 148 4.60 13.27 -25.22
CA LYS A 148 4.34 13.22 -23.78
C LYS A 148 4.70 14.56 -23.15
N GLY A 149 3.82 15.06 -22.29
CA GLY A 149 4.11 16.23 -21.47
C GLY A 149 4.84 15.85 -20.19
N PHE A 150 5.50 16.84 -19.58
CA PHE A 150 6.20 16.67 -18.32
C PHE A 150 5.32 16.04 -17.21
N LEU A 151 4.03 16.37 -17.14
CA LEU A 151 3.10 15.77 -16.17
C LEU A 151 3.04 14.24 -16.32
N GLN A 152 3.02 13.74 -17.54
CA GLN A 152 2.99 12.30 -17.81
C GLN A 152 4.34 11.64 -17.52
N GLU A 153 5.45 12.32 -17.80
CA GLU A 153 6.81 11.82 -17.51
C GLU A 153 7.06 11.60 -16.02
N ILE A 154 6.44 12.41 -15.15
CA ILE A 154 6.52 12.26 -13.70
C ILE A 154 5.43 11.35 -13.12
N GLY A 155 4.65 10.66 -13.96
CA GLY A 155 3.56 9.79 -13.51
C GLY A 155 2.39 10.55 -12.88
N GLY A 156 2.24 11.83 -13.21
CA GLY A 156 1.17 12.68 -12.71
C GLY A 156 -0.15 12.50 -13.46
N GLN A 157 -1.24 12.79 -12.77
CA GLN A 157 -2.61 12.76 -13.28
C GLN A 157 -3.21 14.16 -13.26
N LYS A 158 -3.86 14.56 -14.36
CA LYS A 158 -4.70 15.75 -14.39
C LYS A 158 -6.03 15.45 -13.71
N LEU A 159 -6.41 16.23 -12.70
CA LEU A 159 -7.71 16.14 -12.05
C LEU A 159 -8.70 17.13 -12.66
N SER A 160 -8.26 18.36 -12.93
CA SER A 160 -9.04 19.39 -13.62
C SER A 160 -8.12 20.45 -14.25
N SER A 161 -8.70 21.48 -14.85
CA SER A 161 -7.91 22.63 -15.32
C SER A 161 -7.32 23.38 -14.13
N GLY A 162 -5.99 23.34 -13.98
CA GLY A 162 -5.29 23.95 -12.85
C GLY A 162 -5.20 23.07 -11.60
N CYS A 163 -5.60 21.79 -11.68
CA CYS A 163 -5.45 20.84 -10.58
C CYS A 163 -4.87 19.52 -11.07
N ILE A 164 -3.81 19.06 -10.42
CA ILE A 164 -3.10 17.82 -10.73
C ILE A 164 -2.82 17.03 -9.46
N MET A 165 -2.58 15.73 -9.62
CA MET A 165 -2.09 14.84 -8.59
C MET A 165 -0.79 14.20 -9.06
N ILE A 166 0.22 14.15 -8.21
CA ILE A 166 1.52 13.53 -8.52
C ILE A 166 2.03 12.68 -7.34
N PRO A 167 2.90 11.69 -7.60
CA PRO A 167 3.64 11.02 -6.54
C PRO A 167 4.50 12.01 -5.74
N TYR A 168 4.55 11.85 -4.42
CA TYR A 168 5.29 12.75 -3.52
C TYR A 168 6.79 12.82 -3.87
N GLU A 169 7.37 11.74 -4.37
CA GLU A 169 8.78 11.65 -4.77
C GLU A 169 9.13 12.62 -5.92
N GLN A 170 8.13 13.04 -6.70
CA GLN A 170 8.31 13.95 -7.83
C GLN A 170 8.15 15.44 -7.46
N ARG A 171 7.97 15.74 -6.16
CA ARG A 171 7.77 17.10 -5.63
C ARG A 171 8.79 18.11 -6.14
N GLU A 172 10.07 17.80 -6.06
CA GLU A 172 11.09 18.74 -6.49
C GLU A 172 11.01 19.06 -7.98
N ARG A 173 10.71 18.05 -8.80
CA ARG A 173 10.64 18.21 -10.25
C ARG A 173 9.47 19.11 -10.63
N ILE A 174 8.29 18.91 -10.03
CA ILE A 174 7.13 19.78 -10.30
C ILE A 174 7.34 21.21 -9.80
N GLU A 175 7.89 21.40 -8.61
CA GLU A 175 8.11 22.74 -8.06
C GLU A 175 9.16 23.50 -8.88
N LYS A 176 10.22 22.83 -9.35
CA LYS A 176 11.19 23.41 -10.30
C LYS A 176 10.51 23.86 -11.59
N PHE A 177 9.60 23.04 -12.13
CA PHE A 177 8.82 23.39 -13.32
C PHE A 177 7.91 24.60 -13.08
N PHE A 178 7.15 24.64 -11.98
CA PHE A 178 6.29 25.77 -11.64
C PHE A 178 7.10 27.05 -11.38
N LYS A 179 8.25 26.97 -10.71
CA LYS A 179 9.16 28.10 -10.49
C LYS A 179 9.73 28.66 -11.80
N LYS A 180 10.11 27.80 -12.77
CA LYS A 180 10.55 28.20 -14.12
C LYS A 180 9.52 29.12 -14.80
N PHE A 181 8.24 28.81 -14.64
CA PHE A 181 7.14 29.60 -15.19
C PHE A 181 6.56 30.62 -14.19
N LYS A 182 7.16 30.79 -13.00
CA LYS A 182 6.65 31.69 -11.95
C LYS A 182 5.16 31.46 -11.62
N VAL A 183 4.68 30.23 -11.73
CA VAL A 183 3.27 29.88 -11.47
C VAL A 183 3.01 29.91 -9.97
N LYS A 184 1.89 30.53 -9.58
CA LYS A 184 1.40 30.45 -8.19
C LYS A 184 0.67 29.14 -7.99
N PHE A 185 0.99 28.44 -6.91
CA PHE A 185 0.38 27.16 -6.59
C PHE A 185 0.21 26.97 -5.09
N GLU A 186 -0.76 26.14 -4.74
CA GLU A 186 -0.98 25.58 -3.42
C GLU A 186 -0.81 24.06 -3.50
N GLN A 187 -0.43 23.44 -2.40
CA GLN A 187 -0.26 21.99 -2.31
C GLN A 187 -1.10 21.42 -1.18
N LEU A 188 -1.68 20.24 -1.43
CA LEU A 188 -2.33 19.41 -0.43
C LEU A 188 -1.69 18.03 -0.46
N LYS A 189 -1.20 17.56 0.69
CA LYS A 189 -0.72 16.18 0.83
C LYS A 189 -1.93 15.28 1.03
N VAL A 190 -2.05 14.27 0.17
CA VAL A 190 -3.09 13.24 0.29
C VAL A 190 -2.43 11.87 0.30
N TRP A 191 -3.12 10.90 0.87
CA TRP A 191 -2.66 9.53 0.96
C TRP A 191 -3.64 8.69 0.13
N LYS A 192 -3.12 7.96 -0.86
CA LYS A 192 -3.89 7.17 -1.81
C LYS A 192 -3.23 5.81 -1.99
#